data_AF-A0A1Y1ZBA5-F1
#
_entry.id   AF-A0A1Y1ZBA5-F1
#
_cell.length_a   1.000
_cell.length_b   1.000
_cell.length_c   1.000
_cell.angle_alpha   90.00
_cell.angle_beta   90.00
_cell.angle_gamma   90.00
#
_symmetry.space_group_name_H-M   'P 1'
#
loop_
_entity.id
_entity.type
_entity.pdbx_description
1 polymer ?
#
loop_
_entity_poly.entity_id
_entity_poly.type
_entity_poly.pdbx_seq_one_letter_code
_entity_poly.pdbx_strand_id
1 'polypeptide(L)'
;MSAKMPSHPSNMWETAFVYGFFVTFRPCLDQRVFTIEELEESILNTRENTLVVDICQMLLTALGYQQRKTTLEKALLRFIDERVDIEECFPKGMNPLRSVTDFHELQFHFKVHILKCLCETHLVENAKIRDHIKNNQEEEGFAITPLGKDSKKRIYWRVGENSRIYRETRRKKMLGCVWETVAKNVDDLEILAIGLAENSNRDQESLRRLLVEDMIPQVQADILREERKLLRLASLRKEPPTLRTRRKRVNYNDDEVLDDLVSDRTSDTSSQSEPLEVLSTRKAVEPTPYISNGTRRSKRLNSSSVDPDMV
;
A
#
# COMPACT_ATOMS: atom_id res chain seq x y z
N MET A 1 -23.37 -19.00 20.77
CA MET A 1 -23.33 -17.52 20.64
C MET A 1 -22.79 -17.20 19.26
N SER A 2 -23.63 -16.68 18.37
CA SER A 2 -23.27 -16.40 16.97
C SER A 2 -22.18 -15.33 16.92
N ALA A 3 -21.13 -15.56 16.14
CA ALA A 3 -20.19 -14.49 15.83
C ALA A 3 -20.98 -13.32 15.23
N LYS A 4 -20.79 -12.11 15.77
CA LYS A 4 -21.37 -10.89 15.20
C LYS A 4 -20.87 -10.79 13.76
N MET A 5 -21.79 -10.82 12.80
CA MET A 5 -21.46 -10.64 11.39
C MET A 5 -20.72 -9.30 11.21
N PRO A 6 -19.69 -9.23 10.36
CA PRO A 6 -19.02 -7.98 10.06
C PRO A 6 -20.06 -6.98 9.53
N SER A 7 -19.92 -5.70 9.90
CA SER A 7 -20.86 -4.64 9.49
C SER A 7 -20.48 -4.00 8.15
N HIS A 8 -19.24 -4.21 7.69
CA HIS A 8 -18.66 -3.57 6.52
C HIS A 8 -17.45 -4.40 6.03
N PRO A 9 -17.13 -4.43 4.72
CA PRO A 9 -15.94 -5.12 4.19
C PRO A 9 -14.63 -4.69 4.86
N SER A 10 -14.49 -3.41 5.19
CA SER A 10 -13.31 -2.90 5.91
C SER A 10 -13.05 -3.62 7.24
N ASN A 11 -14.07 -4.20 7.88
CA ASN A 11 -13.91 -4.93 9.14
C ASN A 11 -13.62 -6.44 8.93
N MET A 12 -13.28 -6.85 7.71
CA MET A 12 -12.90 -8.20 7.35
C MET A 12 -11.41 -8.24 7.01
N TRP A 13 -10.67 -9.15 7.64
CA TRP A 13 -9.26 -9.34 7.31
C TRP A 13 -9.10 -9.91 5.89
N GLU A 14 -10.11 -10.63 5.43
CA GLU A 14 -10.20 -11.16 4.08
C GLU A 14 -10.15 -10.05 3.03
N THR A 15 -10.73 -8.87 3.30
CA THR A 15 -10.64 -7.71 2.40
C THR A 15 -9.21 -7.17 2.34
N ALA A 16 -8.53 -7.06 3.50
CA ALA A 16 -7.12 -6.68 3.55
C ALA A 16 -6.23 -7.70 2.81
N PHE A 17 -6.51 -9.00 2.98
CA PHE A 17 -5.81 -10.08 2.30
C PHE A 17 -5.97 -9.99 0.78
N VAL A 18 -7.20 -9.84 0.28
CA VAL A 18 -7.47 -9.69 -1.16
C VAL A 18 -6.72 -8.49 -1.72
N TYR A 19 -6.84 -7.33 -1.08
CA TYR A 19 -6.10 -6.15 -1.51
C TYR A 19 -4.58 -6.36 -1.47
N GLY A 20 -4.06 -6.94 -0.39
CA GLY A 20 -2.64 -7.22 -0.23
C GLY A 20 -2.10 -8.20 -1.28
N PHE A 21 -2.89 -9.20 -1.67
CA PHE A 21 -2.58 -10.09 -2.79
C PHE A 21 -2.38 -9.31 -4.08
N PHE A 22 -3.28 -8.38 -4.40
CA PHE A 22 -3.20 -7.59 -5.62
C PHE A 22 -2.02 -6.63 -5.65
N VAL A 23 -1.71 -5.99 -4.52
CA VAL A 23 -0.53 -5.13 -4.42
C VAL A 23 0.76 -5.95 -4.58
N THR A 24 0.86 -7.08 -3.86
CA THR A 24 2.07 -7.92 -3.85
C THR A 24 2.31 -8.58 -5.22
N PHE A 25 1.28 -9.19 -5.80
CA PHE A 25 1.40 -9.95 -7.06
C PHE A 25 1.06 -9.14 -8.30
N ARG A 26 1.02 -7.80 -8.18
CA ARG A 26 0.79 -6.90 -9.31
C ARG A 26 1.71 -7.19 -10.52
N PRO A 27 3.02 -7.51 -10.36
CA PRO A 27 3.87 -7.86 -11.50
C PRO A 27 3.41 -9.12 -12.26
N CYS A 28 2.67 -10.01 -11.59
CA CYS A 28 2.17 -11.27 -12.17
C CYS A 28 0.76 -11.15 -12.75
N LEU A 29 0.03 -10.09 -12.39
CA LEU A 29 -1.38 -9.89 -12.69
C LEU A 29 -1.52 -8.75 -13.70
N ASP A 30 -2.20 -9.01 -14.81
CA ASP A 30 -2.48 -8.00 -15.83
C ASP A 30 -3.70 -7.15 -15.42
N GLN A 31 -3.57 -6.43 -14.31
CA GLN A 31 -4.66 -5.64 -13.74
C GLN A 31 -4.28 -4.18 -13.52
N ARG A 32 -5.27 -3.30 -13.73
CA ARG A 32 -5.26 -1.91 -13.29
C ARG A 32 -5.01 -1.80 -11.78
N VAL A 33 -4.28 -0.75 -11.40
CA VAL A 33 -4.15 -0.31 -10.00
C VAL A 33 -5.49 0.14 -9.45
N PHE A 34 -5.81 -0.28 -8.24
CA PHE A 34 -6.96 0.20 -7.49
C PHE A 34 -6.58 0.39 -6.02
N THR A 35 -7.36 1.20 -5.29
CA THR A 35 -7.18 1.39 -3.84
C THR A 35 -8.05 0.43 -3.03
N ILE A 36 -7.75 0.27 -1.74
CA ILE A 36 -8.59 -0.58 -0.87
C ILE A 36 -10.01 0.00 -0.72
N GLU A 37 -10.16 1.32 -0.78
CA GLU A 37 -11.45 2.01 -0.79
C GLU A 37 -12.25 1.67 -2.05
N GLU A 38 -11.64 1.71 -3.24
CA GLU A 38 -12.30 1.32 -4.49
C GLU A 38 -12.75 -0.15 -4.46
N LEU A 39 -11.95 -1.03 -3.84
CA LEU A 39 -12.34 -2.43 -3.61
C LEU A 39 -13.54 -2.53 -2.66
N GLU A 40 -13.50 -1.86 -1.51
CA GLU A 40 -14.59 -1.85 -0.52
C GLU A 40 -15.90 -1.33 -1.13
N GLU A 41 -15.84 -0.21 -1.86
CA GLU A 41 -16.99 0.37 -2.56
C GLU A 41 -17.53 -0.58 -3.62
N SER A 42 -16.65 -1.20 -4.41
CA SER A 42 -17.05 -2.16 -5.43
C SER A 42 -17.69 -3.42 -4.85
N ILE A 43 -17.27 -3.87 -3.67
CA ILE A 43 -17.85 -5.01 -2.97
C ILE A 43 -19.28 -4.69 -2.50
N LEU A 44 -19.49 -3.47 -1.99
CA LEU A 44 -20.79 -2.99 -1.53
C LEU A 44 -21.76 -2.69 -2.68
N ASN A 45 -21.23 -2.41 -3.86
CA ASN A 45 -22.03 -2.05 -5.02
C ASN A 45 -22.88 -3.24 -5.50
N THR A 46 -24.15 -2.95 -5.75
CA THR A 46 -25.15 -3.90 -6.27
C THR A 46 -25.47 -3.66 -7.75
N ARG A 47 -24.75 -2.74 -8.41
CA ARG A 47 -24.89 -2.46 -9.85
C ARG A 47 -23.92 -3.31 -10.66
N GLU A 48 -24.22 -3.49 -11.95
CA GLU A 48 -23.36 -4.19 -12.91
C GLU A 48 -22.04 -3.46 -13.20
N ASN A 49 -21.05 -4.20 -13.73
CA ASN A 49 -19.75 -3.70 -14.20
C ASN A 49 -18.91 -3.01 -13.10
N THR A 50 -18.64 -3.75 -12.04
CA THR A 50 -17.85 -3.28 -10.90
C THR A 50 -16.43 -3.85 -10.95
N LEU A 51 -15.48 -3.20 -10.26
CA LEU A 51 -14.11 -3.68 -10.12
C LEU A 51 -14.04 -5.14 -9.64
N VAL A 52 -14.94 -5.55 -8.74
CA VAL A 52 -15.04 -6.93 -8.26
C VAL A 52 -15.41 -7.91 -9.37
N VAL A 53 -16.30 -7.53 -10.29
CA VAL A 53 -16.63 -8.35 -11.46
C VAL A 53 -15.41 -8.53 -12.34
N ASP A 54 -14.69 -7.45 -12.64
CA ASP A 54 -13.48 -7.49 -13.46
C ASP A 54 -12.40 -8.38 -12.82
N ILE A 55 -12.20 -8.24 -11.50
CA ILE A 55 -11.29 -9.08 -10.72
C ILE A 55 -11.67 -10.56 -10.81
N CYS A 56 -12.93 -10.90 -10.53
CA CYS A 56 -13.40 -12.28 -10.57
C CYS A 56 -13.20 -12.89 -11.97
N GLN A 57 -13.56 -12.15 -13.03
CA GLN A 57 -13.39 -12.61 -14.39
C GLN A 57 -11.92 -12.84 -14.76
N MET A 58 -11.04 -11.93 -14.37
CA MET A 58 -9.60 -12.04 -14.63
C MET A 58 -9.00 -13.27 -13.92
N LEU A 59 -9.29 -13.45 -12.63
CA LEU A 59 -8.78 -14.60 -11.86
C LEU A 59 -9.32 -15.93 -12.40
N LEU A 60 -10.63 -16.02 -12.65
CA LEU A 60 -11.25 -17.22 -13.20
C LEU A 60 -10.72 -17.56 -14.60
N THR A 61 -10.47 -16.56 -15.45
CA THR A 61 -9.89 -16.77 -16.77
C THR A 61 -8.47 -17.35 -16.65
N ALA A 62 -7.66 -16.81 -15.74
CA ALA A 62 -6.30 -17.29 -15.51
C ALA A 62 -6.26 -18.74 -14.95
N LEU A 63 -7.29 -19.16 -14.21
CA LEU A 63 -7.47 -20.55 -13.74
C LEU A 63 -8.17 -21.46 -14.77
N GLY A 64 -8.56 -20.95 -15.94
CA GLY A 64 -9.25 -21.73 -16.97
C GLY A 64 -10.73 -22.00 -16.71
N TYR A 65 -11.34 -21.30 -15.73
CA TYR A 65 -12.77 -21.42 -15.45
C TYR A 65 -13.66 -20.66 -16.45
N GLN A 66 -13.16 -19.57 -16.99
CA GLN A 66 -13.92 -18.69 -17.87
C GLN A 66 -13.50 -18.86 -19.33
N GLN A 67 -14.47 -19.25 -20.18
CA GLN A 67 -14.33 -19.36 -21.63
C GLN A 67 -15.26 -18.36 -22.32
N ARG A 68 -15.04 -18.07 -23.62
CA ARG A 68 -15.76 -17.03 -24.40
C ARG A 68 -17.30 -17.04 -24.29
N LYS A 69 -17.94 -18.16 -23.93
CA LYS A 69 -19.40 -18.30 -23.79
C LYS A 69 -19.89 -18.53 -22.35
N THR A 70 -18.98 -18.58 -21.38
CA THR A 70 -19.34 -18.87 -19.98
C THR A 70 -19.63 -17.54 -19.28
N THR A 71 -20.81 -17.42 -18.67
CA THR A 71 -21.11 -16.25 -17.84
C THR A 71 -20.32 -16.31 -16.54
N LEU A 72 -20.10 -15.16 -15.90
CA LEU A 72 -19.36 -15.08 -14.65
C LEU A 72 -19.98 -15.99 -13.58
N GLU A 73 -21.31 -15.97 -13.45
CA GLU A 73 -22.06 -16.73 -12.45
C GLU A 73 -21.87 -18.23 -12.65
N LYS A 74 -21.88 -18.70 -13.91
CA LYS A 74 -21.64 -20.12 -14.21
C LYS A 74 -20.20 -20.53 -13.89
N ALA A 75 -19.23 -19.66 -14.20
CA ALA A 75 -17.83 -19.92 -13.89
C ALA A 75 -17.58 -19.94 -12.37
N LEU A 76 -18.13 -18.97 -11.64
CA LEU A 76 -18.07 -18.92 -10.17
C LEU A 76 -18.81 -20.09 -9.53
N LEU A 77 -20.00 -20.46 -10.02
CA LEU A 77 -20.77 -21.58 -9.49
C LEU A 77 -19.94 -22.86 -9.56
N ARG A 78 -19.34 -23.14 -10.71
CA ARG A 78 -18.45 -24.30 -10.90
C ARG A 78 -17.23 -24.24 -10.00
N PHE A 79 -16.55 -23.09 -9.97
CA PHE A 79 -15.36 -22.88 -9.13
C PHE A 79 -15.64 -23.12 -7.65
N ILE A 80 -16.75 -22.59 -7.13
CA ILE A 80 -17.15 -22.71 -5.73
C ILE A 80 -17.64 -24.12 -5.43
N ASP A 81 -18.43 -24.76 -6.30
CA ASP A 81 -18.92 -26.13 -6.07
C ASP A 81 -17.75 -27.12 -5.90
N GLU A 82 -16.66 -26.94 -6.64
CA GLU A 82 -15.44 -27.77 -6.50
C GLU A 82 -14.67 -27.52 -5.19
N ARG A 83 -14.96 -26.43 -4.48
CA ARG A 83 -14.24 -25.97 -3.28
C ARG A 83 -15.13 -25.81 -2.05
N VAL A 84 -16.43 -26.13 -2.17
CA VAL A 84 -17.42 -25.85 -1.13
C VAL A 84 -17.16 -26.67 0.13
N ASP A 85 -16.62 -27.89 -0.02
CA ASP A 85 -16.29 -28.79 1.08
C ASP A 85 -15.00 -28.38 1.82
N ILE A 86 -14.26 -27.40 1.30
CA ILE A 86 -13.10 -26.82 1.98
C ILE A 86 -13.63 -25.81 3.00
N GLU A 87 -13.73 -26.25 4.26
CA GLU A 87 -14.34 -25.50 5.37
C GLU A 87 -13.75 -24.08 5.55
N GLU A 88 -12.50 -23.87 5.14
CA GLU A 88 -11.78 -22.59 5.19
C GLU A 88 -12.22 -21.57 4.12
N CYS A 89 -12.89 -22.03 3.05
CA CYS A 89 -13.34 -21.18 1.95
C CYS A 89 -14.78 -20.67 2.13
N PHE A 90 -15.70 -21.56 2.54
CA PHE A 90 -17.12 -21.22 2.68
C PHE A 90 -17.72 -21.76 3.98
N PRO A 91 -18.17 -20.89 4.90
CA PRO A 91 -18.79 -21.32 6.15
C PRO A 91 -20.02 -22.20 5.85
N LYS A 92 -20.04 -23.42 6.41
CA LYS A 92 -21.13 -24.42 6.33
C LYS A 92 -21.23 -25.23 5.02
N GLY A 93 -20.22 -25.20 4.16
CA GLY A 93 -20.19 -26.07 2.97
C GLY A 93 -21.33 -25.81 1.98
N MET A 94 -21.79 -24.56 1.90
CA MET A 94 -22.86 -24.17 0.97
C MET A 94 -22.33 -23.15 -0.04
N ASN A 95 -22.63 -23.39 -1.33
CA ASN A 95 -22.34 -22.43 -2.39
C ASN A 95 -23.35 -21.27 -2.31
N PRO A 96 -22.90 -20.04 -1.98
CA PRO A 96 -23.81 -18.91 -1.75
C PRO A 96 -24.52 -18.45 -3.03
N LEU A 97 -23.95 -18.73 -4.22
CA LEU A 97 -24.58 -18.39 -5.49
C LEU A 97 -25.84 -19.20 -5.80
N ARG A 98 -26.07 -20.33 -5.10
CA ARG A 98 -27.31 -21.11 -5.27
C ARG A 98 -28.54 -20.41 -4.71
N SER A 99 -28.35 -19.39 -3.87
CA SER A 99 -29.42 -18.62 -3.25
C SER A 99 -29.80 -17.34 -3.99
N VAL A 100 -29.07 -16.99 -5.04
CA VAL A 100 -29.26 -15.73 -5.80
C VAL A 100 -29.24 -15.99 -7.30
N THR A 101 -29.87 -15.11 -8.07
CA THR A 101 -29.84 -15.18 -9.54
C THR A 101 -28.69 -14.40 -10.13
N ASP A 102 -28.34 -13.28 -9.50
CA ASP A 102 -27.25 -12.40 -9.92
C ASP A 102 -26.18 -12.32 -8.83
N PHE A 103 -24.90 -12.33 -9.24
CA PHE A 103 -23.77 -12.11 -8.36
C PHE A 103 -23.88 -10.79 -7.58
N HIS A 104 -24.48 -9.74 -8.16
CA HIS A 104 -24.60 -8.44 -7.52
C HIS A 104 -25.55 -8.42 -6.32
N GLU A 105 -26.55 -9.31 -6.31
CA GLU A 105 -27.52 -9.50 -5.21
C GLU A 105 -26.88 -10.15 -3.98
N LEU A 106 -25.69 -10.74 -4.17
CA LEU A 106 -25.01 -11.46 -3.12
C LEU A 106 -24.56 -10.52 -1.99
N GLN A 107 -24.76 -10.95 -0.75
CA GLN A 107 -24.31 -10.18 0.41
C GLN A 107 -22.79 -9.99 0.38
N PHE A 108 -22.33 -8.80 0.79
CA PHE A 108 -20.94 -8.38 0.62
C PHE A 108 -19.92 -9.37 1.21
N HIS A 109 -20.22 -10.01 2.34
CA HIS A 109 -19.30 -10.93 2.99
C HIS A 109 -19.07 -12.18 2.14
N PHE A 110 -20.09 -12.68 1.43
CA PHE A 110 -19.89 -13.76 0.49
C PHE A 110 -19.05 -13.33 -0.71
N LYS A 111 -19.25 -12.10 -1.23
CA LYS A 111 -18.38 -11.54 -2.29
C LYS A 111 -16.91 -11.51 -1.82
N VAL A 112 -16.65 -11.08 -0.58
CA VAL A 112 -15.31 -11.08 0.03
C VAL A 112 -14.73 -12.49 0.14
N HIS A 113 -15.51 -13.47 0.62
CA HIS A 113 -15.05 -14.85 0.74
C HIS A 113 -14.76 -15.50 -0.62
N ILE A 114 -15.58 -15.21 -1.64
CA ILE A 114 -15.32 -15.65 -3.02
C ILE A 114 -13.98 -15.10 -3.51
N LEU A 115 -13.75 -13.80 -3.35
CA LEU A 115 -12.49 -13.16 -3.74
C LEU A 115 -11.29 -13.76 -3.00
N LYS A 116 -11.41 -13.94 -1.68
CA LYS A 116 -10.37 -14.58 -0.85
C LYS A 116 -10.05 -15.98 -1.35
N CYS A 117 -11.07 -16.81 -1.60
CA CYS A 117 -10.89 -18.16 -2.11
C CYS A 117 -10.23 -18.19 -3.50
N LEU A 118 -10.57 -17.26 -4.39
CA LEU A 118 -9.90 -17.10 -5.68
C LEU A 118 -8.41 -16.74 -5.49
N CYS A 119 -8.10 -15.75 -4.64
CA CYS A 119 -6.72 -15.38 -4.33
C CYS A 119 -5.92 -16.55 -3.72
N GLU A 120 -6.48 -17.28 -2.76
CA GLU A 120 -5.86 -18.46 -2.16
C GLU A 120 -5.59 -19.55 -3.20
N THR A 121 -6.54 -19.79 -4.10
CA THR A 121 -6.36 -20.74 -5.20
C THR A 121 -5.21 -20.33 -6.11
N HIS A 122 -5.10 -19.04 -6.42
CA HIS A 122 -4.00 -18.51 -7.22
C HIS A 122 -2.63 -18.68 -6.55
N LEU A 123 -2.54 -18.55 -5.22
CA LEU A 123 -1.29 -18.79 -4.49
C LEU A 123 -0.79 -20.24 -4.67
N VAL A 124 -1.71 -21.19 -4.81
CA VAL A 124 -1.39 -22.62 -4.97
C VAL A 124 -1.21 -23.02 -6.44
N GLU A 125 -2.08 -22.56 -7.32
CA GLU A 125 -2.18 -23.09 -8.69
C GLU A 125 -1.44 -22.25 -9.73
N ASN A 126 -1.33 -20.93 -9.54
CA ASN A 126 -0.76 -20.03 -10.54
C ASN A 126 0.77 -20.08 -10.54
N ALA A 127 1.36 -20.65 -11.60
CA ALA A 127 2.80 -20.82 -11.73
C ALA A 127 3.58 -19.48 -11.63
N LYS A 128 3.09 -18.41 -12.27
CA LYS A 128 3.77 -17.10 -12.23
C LYS A 128 3.86 -16.55 -10.81
N ILE A 129 2.78 -16.68 -10.04
CA ILE A 129 2.72 -16.25 -8.64
C ILE A 129 3.65 -17.10 -7.78
N ARG A 130 3.63 -18.44 -7.94
CA ARG A 130 4.54 -19.32 -7.20
C ARG A 130 6.01 -19.03 -7.49
N ASP A 131 6.35 -18.77 -8.75
CA ASP A 131 7.73 -18.43 -9.14
C ASP A 131 8.12 -17.07 -8.57
N HIS A 132 7.21 -16.09 -8.56
CA HIS A 132 7.42 -14.82 -7.88
C HIS A 132 7.66 -14.98 -6.37
N ILE A 133 6.90 -15.83 -5.68
CA ILE A 133 7.11 -16.13 -4.25
C ILE A 133 8.49 -16.76 -4.02
N LYS A 134 8.91 -17.71 -4.86
CA LYS A 134 10.23 -18.36 -4.73
C LYS A 134 11.39 -17.39 -4.95
N ASN A 135 11.24 -16.46 -5.89
CA ASN A 135 12.30 -15.54 -6.26
C ASN A 135 12.42 -14.32 -5.34
N ASN A 136 11.37 -13.98 -4.59
CA ASN A 136 11.31 -12.77 -3.75
C ASN A 136 11.08 -13.11 -2.25
N GLN A 137 11.63 -14.24 -1.77
CA GLN A 137 11.45 -14.66 -0.36
C GLN A 137 12.05 -13.69 0.67
N GLU A 138 13.00 -12.84 0.25
CA GLU A 138 13.73 -11.92 1.13
C GLU A 138 13.22 -10.47 1.07
N GLU A 139 12.24 -10.15 0.22
CA GLU A 139 11.77 -8.77 0.09
C GLU A 139 10.87 -8.37 1.27
N GLU A 140 11.17 -7.21 1.87
CA GLU A 140 10.29 -6.48 2.81
C GLU A 140 9.00 -5.93 2.15
N GLY A 141 8.67 -6.41 0.93
CA GLY A 141 7.68 -5.84 0.02
C GLY A 141 6.26 -6.41 0.13
N PHE A 142 5.95 -7.19 1.16
CA PHE A 142 4.56 -7.64 1.35
C PHE A 142 3.67 -6.47 1.70
N ALA A 143 2.54 -6.37 1.01
CA ALA A 143 1.56 -5.32 1.22
C ALA A 143 0.92 -5.33 2.62
N ILE A 144 1.09 -6.38 3.41
CA ILE A 144 0.59 -6.46 4.79
C ILE A 144 1.77 -6.60 5.73
N THR A 145 2.03 -5.57 6.52
CA THR A 145 3.19 -5.50 7.41
C THR A 145 2.76 -5.40 8.88
N PRO A 146 3.30 -6.22 9.80
CA PRO A 146 3.05 -6.04 11.23
C PRO A 146 3.71 -4.75 11.73
N LEU A 147 2.96 -3.91 12.43
CA LEU A 147 3.45 -2.65 13.02
C LEU A 147 3.89 -2.82 14.47
N GLY A 148 3.17 -3.66 15.23
CA GLY A 148 3.45 -3.81 16.66
C GLY A 148 2.26 -4.34 17.44
N LYS A 149 2.37 -4.23 18.78
CA LYS A 149 1.35 -4.69 19.71
C LYS A 149 1.10 -3.65 20.79
N ASP A 150 -0.09 -3.69 21.37
CA ASP A 150 -0.41 -2.87 22.53
C ASP A 150 -0.33 -3.64 23.85
N SER A 151 -0.57 -2.92 24.96
CA SER A 151 -0.68 -3.48 26.31
C SER A 151 -1.70 -4.62 26.45
N LYS A 152 -2.73 -4.67 25.58
CA LYS A 152 -3.77 -5.72 25.55
C LYS A 152 -3.40 -6.89 24.64
N LYS A 153 -2.16 -6.94 24.13
CA LYS A 153 -1.67 -7.95 23.17
C LYS A 153 -2.45 -7.98 21.85
N ARG A 154 -3.09 -6.86 21.48
CA ARG A 154 -3.69 -6.67 20.16
C ARG A 154 -2.59 -6.35 19.18
N ILE A 155 -2.64 -6.94 17.99
CA ILE A 155 -1.61 -6.78 16.96
C ILE A 155 -2.10 -5.75 15.94
N TYR A 156 -1.23 -4.84 15.53
CA TYR A 156 -1.53 -3.82 14.55
C TYR A 156 -0.85 -4.15 13.23
N TRP A 157 -1.59 -4.02 12.14
CA TRP A 157 -1.17 -4.38 10.79
C TRP A 157 -1.37 -3.19 9.86
N ARG A 158 -0.32 -2.83 9.11
CA ARG A 158 -0.40 -1.87 8.00
C ARG A 158 -0.78 -2.62 6.74
N VAL A 159 -1.68 -2.05 5.94
CA VAL A 159 -2.13 -2.64 4.68
C VAL A 159 -1.92 -1.64 3.54
N GLY A 160 -1.07 -2.01 2.59
CA GLY A 160 -0.69 -1.23 1.42
C GLY A 160 0.23 -0.06 1.73
N GLU A 161 0.26 0.86 0.78
CA GLU A 161 1.00 2.12 0.83
C GLU A 161 0.18 3.25 1.52
N ASN A 162 -1.08 2.98 1.88
CA ASN A 162 -1.99 3.97 2.45
C ASN A 162 -1.92 4.00 3.98
N SER A 163 -2.61 4.97 4.61
CA SER A 163 -2.80 5.11 6.07
C SER A 163 -3.64 4.00 6.72
N ARG A 164 -3.91 2.91 6.02
CA ARG A 164 -4.84 1.87 6.47
C ARG A 164 -4.20 0.98 7.52
N ILE A 165 -4.76 1.00 8.73
CA ILE A 165 -4.34 0.15 9.84
C ILE A 165 -5.48 -0.74 10.31
N TYR A 166 -5.16 -2.02 10.48
CA TYR A 166 -6.02 -3.03 11.08
C TYR A 166 -5.53 -3.39 12.47
N ARG A 167 -6.47 -3.70 13.36
CA ARG A 167 -6.19 -4.23 14.70
C ARG A 167 -6.75 -5.64 14.83
N GLU A 168 -5.86 -6.59 15.07
CA GLU A 168 -6.18 -7.97 15.40
C GLU A 168 -6.35 -8.14 16.91
N THR A 169 -7.51 -8.63 17.32
CA THR A 169 -7.80 -9.03 18.71
C THR A 169 -8.02 -10.54 18.78
N ARG A 170 -7.20 -11.24 19.57
CA ARG A 170 -7.36 -12.68 19.82
C ARG A 170 -8.54 -12.96 20.75
N ARG A 171 -9.44 -13.88 20.37
CA ARG A 171 -10.53 -14.32 21.24
C ARG A 171 -10.05 -15.43 22.18
N LYS A 172 -10.11 -15.20 23.50
CA LYS A 172 -9.63 -16.16 24.52
C LYS A 172 -10.37 -17.50 24.55
N LYS A 173 -11.59 -17.60 23.98
CA LYS A 173 -12.49 -18.76 24.11
C LYS A 173 -13.01 -19.32 22.77
N MET A 174 -12.52 -18.82 21.64
CA MET A 174 -12.85 -19.34 20.30
C MET A 174 -11.57 -19.44 19.49
N LEU A 175 -11.43 -20.49 18.66
CA LEU A 175 -10.48 -20.46 17.54
C LEU A 175 -10.91 -19.30 16.64
N GLY A 176 -10.19 -18.18 16.71
CA GLY A 176 -10.49 -17.02 15.88
C GLY A 176 -9.82 -15.74 16.38
N CYS A 177 -9.43 -14.92 15.41
CA CYS A 177 -9.08 -13.53 15.62
C CYS A 177 -10.20 -12.65 15.07
N VAL A 178 -10.32 -11.43 15.61
CA VAL A 178 -11.18 -10.39 15.06
C VAL A 178 -10.29 -9.29 14.56
N TRP A 179 -10.50 -8.92 13.29
CA TRP A 179 -9.87 -7.75 12.72
C TRP A 179 -10.89 -6.63 12.64
N GLU A 180 -10.44 -5.41 12.89
CA GLU A 180 -11.22 -4.19 12.70
C GLU A 180 -10.31 -3.12 12.13
N THR A 181 -10.85 -2.27 11.26
CA THR A 181 -10.11 -1.08 10.82
C THR A 181 -10.04 -0.08 11.97
N VAL A 182 -8.84 0.40 12.28
CA VAL A 182 -8.63 1.43 13.32
C VAL A 182 -8.19 2.76 12.75
N ALA A 183 -7.63 2.79 11.55
CA ALA A 183 -7.33 4.03 10.84
C ALA A 183 -7.54 3.88 9.35
N LYS A 184 -8.18 4.88 8.73
CA LYS A 184 -8.42 4.97 7.28
C LYS A 184 -7.75 6.20 6.65
N ASN A 185 -7.56 7.25 7.42
CA ASN A 185 -7.00 8.53 6.99
C ASN A 185 -5.94 9.02 8.00
N VAL A 186 -5.33 10.17 7.72
CA VAL A 186 -4.29 10.77 8.58
C VAL A 186 -4.87 11.13 9.95
N ASP A 187 -6.07 11.70 10.00
CA ASP A 187 -6.73 12.09 11.25
C ASP A 187 -6.93 10.90 12.19
N ASP A 188 -7.37 9.75 11.65
CA ASP A 188 -7.53 8.52 12.42
C ASP A 188 -6.19 8.00 12.95
N LEU A 189 -5.08 8.18 12.21
CA LEU A 189 -3.74 7.83 12.67
C LEU A 189 -3.30 8.70 13.84
N GLU A 190 -3.57 10.01 13.78
CA GLU A 190 -3.28 10.94 14.86
C GLU A 190 -4.10 10.59 16.11
N ILE A 191 -5.40 10.32 15.96
CA ILE A 191 -6.28 9.87 17.04
C ILE A 191 -5.76 8.55 17.64
N LEU A 192 -5.34 7.61 16.80
CA LEU A 192 -4.76 6.35 17.24
C LEU A 192 -3.47 6.58 18.04
N ALA A 193 -2.58 7.45 17.56
CA ALA A 193 -1.33 7.78 18.25
C ALA A 193 -1.57 8.44 19.62
N ILE A 194 -2.56 9.32 19.72
CA ILE A 194 -2.99 9.93 20.99
C ILE A 194 -3.52 8.86 21.95
N GLY A 195 -4.41 7.98 21.48
CA GLY A 195 -4.98 6.91 22.30
C GLY A 195 -3.93 5.90 22.79
N LEU A 196 -2.83 5.72 22.06
CA LEU A 196 -1.71 4.87 22.50
C LEU A 196 -0.88 5.53 23.63
N ALA A 197 -0.94 6.84 23.83
CA ALA A 197 -0.20 7.54 24.88
C ALA A 197 -0.81 7.36 26.29
N GLU A 198 -2.12 7.14 26.39
CA GLU A 198 -2.87 7.17 27.66
C GLU A 198 -2.51 6.04 28.65
N ASN A 199 -1.94 4.92 28.18
CA ASN A 199 -1.56 3.76 29.01
C ASN A 199 -0.31 3.08 28.46
N SER A 200 0.82 3.78 28.50
CA SER A 200 2.02 3.41 27.77
C SER A 200 2.77 2.21 28.39
N ASN A 201 2.97 1.17 27.56
CA ASN A 201 3.91 0.07 27.74
C ASN A 201 5.00 0.21 26.66
N ARG A 202 6.18 -0.39 26.83
CA ARG A 202 7.30 -0.35 25.87
C ARG A 202 6.84 -0.63 24.43
N ASP A 203 6.07 -1.71 24.21
CA ASP A 203 5.58 -2.08 22.87
C ASP A 203 4.64 -1.03 22.27
N GLN A 204 3.78 -0.47 23.12
CA GLN A 204 2.80 0.54 22.76
C GLN A 204 3.47 1.88 22.44
N GLU A 205 4.52 2.23 23.18
CA GLU A 205 5.36 3.40 22.92
C GLU A 205 6.17 3.25 21.63
N SER A 206 6.71 2.06 21.36
CA SER A 206 7.38 1.76 20.09
C SER A 206 6.42 1.89 18.90
N LEU A 207 5.19 1.38 19.02
CA LEU A 207 4.16 1.56 17.99
C LEU A 207 3.81 3.04 17.82
N ARG A 208 3.60 3.78 18.91
CA ARG A 208 3.32 5.22 18.87
C ARG A 208 4.42 6.00 18.17
N ARG A 209 5.68 5.70 18.51
CA ARG A 209 6.86 6.32 17.89
C ARG A 209 6.87 6.08 16.39
N LEU A 210 6.69 4.83 15.96
CA LEU A 210 6.61 4.48 14.54
C LEU A 210 5.50 5.25 13.81
N LEU A 211 4.33 5.41 14.42
CA LEU A 211 3.23 6.18 13.82
C LEU A 211 3.59 7.65 13.64
N VAL A 212 4.13 8.28 14.68
CA VAL A 212 4.39 9.74 14.71
C VAL A 212 5.64 10.12 13.91
N GLU A 213 6.72 9.35 14.04
CA GLU A 213 8.01 9.69 13.42
C GLU A 213 8.09 9.25 11.96
N ASP A 214 7.39 8.17 11.58
CA ASP A 214 7.53 7.57 10.25
C ASP A 214 6.22 7.59 9.45
N MET A 215 5.18 6.92 9.93
CA MET A 215 3.97 6.71 9.10
C MET A 215 3.18 7.99 8.80
N ILE A 216 2.88 8.81 9.80
CA ILE A 216 2.08 10.03 9.62
C ILE A 216 2.78 11.00 8.65
N PRO A 217 4.09 11.33 8.83
CA PRO A 217 4.81 12.17 7.89
C PRO A 217 4.87 11.59 6.47
N GLN A 218 5.08 10.28 6.33
CA GLN A 218 5.10 9.62 5.01
C GLN A 218 3.76 9.76 4.28
N VAL A 219 2.65 9.44 4.94
CA VAL A 219 1.31 9.53 4.33
C VAL A 219 0.98 10.99 3.95
N GLN A 220 1.28 11.96 4.82
CA GLN A 220 1.08 13.38 4.51
C GLN A 220 1.91 13.81 3.28
N ALA A 221 3.17 13.38 3.19
CA ALA A 221 4.03 13.67 2.06
C ALA A 221 3.49 13.05 0.75
N ASP A 222 2.94 11.84 0.80
CA ASP A 222 2.36 11.18 -0.36
C ASP A 222 1.05 11.84 -0.83
N ILE A 223 0.19 12.29 0.09
CA ILE A 223 -0.99 13.10 -0.24
C ILE A 223 -0.58 14.37 -0.98
N LEU A 224 0.37 15.14 -0.43
CA LEU A 224 0.88 16.36 -1.07
C LEU A 224 1.50 16.08 -2.44
N ARG A 225 2.24 14.96 -2.56
CA ARG A 225 2.86 14.55 -3.83
C ARG A 225 1.80 14.27 -4.88
N GLU A 226 0.71 13.60 -4.52
CA GLU A 226 -0.37 13.28 -5.44
C GLU A 226 -1.18 14.52 -5.83
N GLU A 227 -1.48 15.41 -4.89
CA GLU A 227 -2.11 16.71 -5.17
C GLU A 227 -1.28 17.53 -6.17
N ARG A 228 0.04 17.58 -6.01
CA ARG A 228 0.94 18.27 -6.95
C ARG A 228 0.90 17.65 -8.35
N LYS A 229 0.87 16.32 -8.45
CA LYS A 229 0.73 15.64 -9.75
C LYS A 229 -0.61 15.98 -10.40
N LEU A 230 -1.70 15.96 -9.65
CA LEU A 230 -3.04 16.29 -10.16
C LEU A 230 -3.10 17.74 -10.66
N LEU A 231 -2.55 18.69 -9.90
CA LEU A 231 -2.47 20.09 -10.33
C LEU A 231 -1.65 20.27 -11.62
N ARG A 232 -0.53 19.54 -11.74
CA ARG A 232 0.30 19.54 -12.95
C ARG A 232 -0.45 18.97 -14.16
N LEU A 233 -1.15 17.85 -13.99
CA LEU A 233 -1.97 17.23 -15.03
C LEU A 233 -3.14 18.13 -15.44
N ALA A 234 -3.82 18.78 -14.49
CA ALA A 234 -4.89 19.73 -14.76
C ALA A 234 -4.38 20.96 -15.53
N SER A 235 -3.16 21.42 -15.23
CA SER A 235 -2.53 22.55 -15.92
C SER A 235 -2.18 22.23 -17.37
N LEU A 236 -1.81 20.98 -17.69
CA LEU A 236 -1.56 20.51 -19.06
C LEU A 236 -2.83 20.36 -19.90
N ARG A 237 -4.00 20.21 -19.26
CA ARG A 237 -5.30 20.07 -19.95
C ARG A 237 -5.92 21.41 -20.37
N LYS A 238 -5.41 22.54 -19.85
CA LYS A 238 -5.82 23.87 -20.32
C LYS A 238 -5.23 24.09 -21.71
N GLU A 239 -6.10 24.38 -22.69
CA GLU A 239 -5.68 24.62 -24.08
C GLU A 239 -4.54 25.66 -24.15
N PRO A 240 -3.59 25.51 -25.10
CA PRO A 240 -2.53 26.49 -25.25
C PRO A 240 -3.16 27.87 -25.48
N PRO A 241 -2.71 28.93 -24.76
CA PRO A 241 -3.21 30.26 -24.99
C PRO A 241 -3.02 30.60 -26.46
N THR A 242 -4.12 30.94 -27.14
CA THR A 242 -4.12 31.38 -28.54
C THR A 242 -3.00 32.39 -28.75
N LEU A 243 -2.11 32.08 -29.69
CA LEU A 243 -0.90 32.85 -30.02
C LEU A 243 -1.20 34.35 -30.13
N ARG A 244 -0.89 35.11 -29.07
CA ARG A 244 -0.76 36.57 -29.14
C ARG A 244 0.72 36.93 -29.16
N THR A 245 1.20 37.13 -30.38
CA THR A 245 2.30 38.01 -30.81
C THR A 245 3.41 38.32 -29.79
N ARG A 246 4.51 37.56 -29.93
CA ARG A 246 5.92 37.97 -29.85
C ARG A 246 6.21 39.29 -29.11
N ARG A 247 6.55 39.24 -27.82
CA ARG A 247 7.57 40.13 -27.20
C ARG A 247 8.33 39.47 -26.04
N LYS A 248 9.66 39.63 -26.13
CA LYS A 248 10.75 39.46 -25.15
C LYS A 248 10.86 38.12 -24.39
N ARG A 249 12.00 37.45 -24.60
CA ARG A 249 12.51 36.38 -23.72
C ARG A 249 12.76 36.97 -22.34
N VAL A 250 12.00 36.52 -21.35
CA VAL A 250 12.30 36.72 -19.93
C VAL A 250 13.21 35.56 -19.51
N ASN A 251 14.35 35.89 -18.92
CA ASN A 251 15.27 34.93 -18.35
C ASN A 251 14.80 34.66 -16.91
N TYR A 252 14.32 33.45 -16.64
CA TYR A 252 14.02 33.01 -15.28
C TYR A 252 15.26 32.31 -14.75
N ASN A 253 15.96 33.00 -13.85
CA ASN A 253 16.83 32.35 -12.89
C ASN A 253 15.88 31.94 -11.76
N ASP A 254 15.45 30.68 -11.76
CA ASP A 254 14.55 30.13 -10.74
C ASP A 254 15.38 29.83 -9.48
N ASP A 255 15.62 30.86 -8.68
CA ASP A 255 15.88 30.75 -7.25
C ASP A 255 15.17 31.95 -6.60
N GLU A 256 14.34 31.64 -5.61
CA GLU A 256 13.56 32.56 -4.74
C GLU A 256 12.21 33.06 -5.29
N VAL A 257 11.12 32.53 -4.71
CA VAL A 257 10.20 33.26 -3.79
C VAL A 257 8.86 32.53 -3.75
N LEU A 258 8.47 32.06 -2.56
CA LEU A 258 7.14 32.30 -1.97
C LEU A 258 7.13 31.81 -0.52
N ASP A 259 7.84 32.58 0.30
CA ASP A 259 7.54 32.77 1.71
C ASP A 259 6.61 34.01 1.75
N ASP A 260 5.31 33.80 1.52
CA ASP A 260 4.33 34.90 1.54
C ASP A 260 2.95 34.41 1.96
N LEU A 261 2.86 33.90 3.20
CA LEU A 261 1.59 33.75 3.92
C LEU A 261 1.75 33.95 5.43
N VAL A 262 2.46 35.00 5.88
CA VAL A 262 2.22 35.55 7.22
C VAL A 262 2.54 37.06 7.26
N SER A 263 1.53 37.92 7.18
CA SER A 263 1.38 39.01 8.17
C SER A 263 0.02 39.69 8.03
N ASP A 264 -0.85 39.41 9.00
CA ASP A 264 -1.90 40.34 9.39
C ASP A 264 -1.37 41.15 10.60
N ARG A 265 -1.65 42.45 10.59
CA ARG A 265 -1.53 43.42 11.70
C ARG A 265 -0.16 43.63 12.36
N THR A 266 0.42 44.82 12.17
CA THR A 266 0.12 46.00 13.01
C THR A 266 0.85 47.23 12.47
N SER A 267 0.17 48.36 12.52
CA SER A 267 0.67 49.68 12.18
C SER A 267 1.57 50.28 13.27
N ASP A 268 2.42 51.20 12.81
CA ASP A 268 2.86 52.44 13.47
C ASP A 268 4.21 52.54 14.22
N THR A 269 5.04 53.42 13.63
CA THR A 269 5.83 54.49 14.27
C THR A 269 7.34 54.28 14.52
N SER A 270 8.11 54.75 13.52
CA SER A 270 9.16 55.79 13.61
C SER A 270 10.44 55.60 14.47
N SER A 271 11.56 55.68 13.74
CA SER A 271 12.74 56.56 13.96
C SER A 271 14.06 55.99 14.47
N GLN A 272 15.03 56.09 13.55
CA GLN A 272 16.35 56.74 13.67
C GLN A 272 17.61 55.95 14.09
N SER A 273 18.61 56.13 13.20
CA SER A 273 20.07 56.28 13.37
C SER A 273 20.98 55.07 13.58
N GLU A 274 21.80 54.81 12.54
CA GLU A 274 23.17 54.26 12.56
C GLU A 274 24.19 55.19 13.30
N PRO A 275 25.54 54.97 13.36
CA PRO A 275 26.43 53.93 12.77
C PRO A 275 27.61 53.43 13.66
N LEU A 276 28.48 52.59 13.06
CA LEU A 276 29.97 52.58 13.07
C LEU A 276 30.55 51.16 13.26
N GLU A 277 31.17 50.57 12.21
CA GLU A 277 32.64 50.46 11.94
C GLU A 277 33.36 49.42 12.83
N VAL A 278 34.37 48.60 12.47
CA VAL A 278 35.22 48.30 11.28
C VAL A 278 36.18 47.13 11.72
N LEU A 279 36.83 46.46 10.75
CA LEU A 279 37.97 45.47 10.82
C LEU A 279 37.57 43.97 10.88
N SER A 280 37.72 43.14 9.84
CA SER A 280 38.84 42.82 8.93
C SER A 280 40.05 42.18 9.62
N THR A 281 40.28 40.88 9.40
CA THR A 281 41.52 40.37 8.78
C THR A 281 41.34 38.95 8.23
N ARG A 282 41.82 38.76 6.99
CA ARG A 282 42.01 37.47 6.31
C ARG A 282 43.38 36.90 6.68
N LYS A 283 43.53 35.57 6.65
CA LYS A 283 44.70 34.92 6.01
C LYS A 283 44.40 33.47 5.63
N ALA A 284 44.96 33.07 4.50
CA ALA A 284 44.72 31.82 3.78
C ALA A 284 46.04 31.02 3.64
N VAL A 285 45.91 29.72 3.27
CA VAL A 285 46.80 28.95 2.35
C VAL A 285 48.14 28.47 3.00
N GLU A 286 48.62 27.20 2.96
CA GLU A 286 48.48 26.07 2.00
C GLU A 286 49.17 24.73 2.52
N PRO A 287 49.52 23.66 1.73
CA PRO A 287 49.07 22.27 1.98
C PRO A 287 50.16 21.16 2.03
N THR A 288 49.72 19.88 2.00
CA THR A 288 50.42 18.60 1.63
C THR A 288 51.32 17.90 2.69
N PRO A 289 51.58 16.56 2.63
CA PRO A 289 51.54 15.68 1.46
C PRO A 289 50.94 14.26 1.57
N TYR A 290 50.76 13.70 0.36
CA TYR A 290 50.56 12.30 0.00
C TYR A 290 51.68 11.38 0.52
N ILE A 291 51.31 10.15 0.87
CA ILE A 291 52.19 8.98 0.79
C ILE A 291 51.48 7.89 -0.02
N SER A 292 52.16 7.47 -1.08
CA SER A 292 51.87 6.30 -1.92
C SER A 292 52.61 5.05 -1.42
N ASN A 293 52.30 3.92 -2.06
CA ASN A 293 53.00 2.61 -2.12
C ASN A 293 52.22 1.50 -1.37
N GLY A 294 51.94 0.33 -1.93
CA GLY A 294 52.28 -0.21 -3.23
C GLY A 294 51.64 -1.58 -3.48
N THR A 295 51.29 -1.80 -4.75
CA THR A 295 51.32 -3.00 -5.58
C THR A 295 51.63 -4.37 -4.95
N ARG A 296 50.75 -5.36 -5.17
CA ARG A 296 51.21 -6.69 -5.63
C ARG A 296 50.25 -7.36 -6.61
N ARG A 297 50.83 -7.58 -7.79
CA ARG A 297 50.41 -8.30 -8.99
C ARG A 297 50.46 -9.81 -8.72
N SER A 298 49.59 -10.61 -9.37
CA SER A 298 49.99 -11.69 -10.31
C SER A 298 49.16 -12.98 -10.28
N LYS A 299 48.49 -13.22 -11.43
CA LYS A 299 48.36 -14.46 -12.24
C LYS A 299 47.60 -15.69 -11.66
N ARG A 300 46.56 -16.24 -12.32
CA ARG A 300 46.37 -16.88 -13.66
C ARG A 300 46.65 -18.39 -13.66
N LEU A 301 45.68 -19.13 -14.24
CA LEU A 301 45.74 -20.50 -14.83
C LEU A 301 45.72 -21.65 -13.79
N ASN A 302 45.13 -22.84 -14.00
CA ASN A 302 44.52 -23.53 -15.15
C ASN A 302 43.74 -24.76 -14.59
N SER A 303 42.63 -25.17 -15.22
CA SER A 303 42.48 -26.43 -16.00
C SER A 303 41.97 -27.69 -15.26
N SER A 304 40.79 -28.14 -15.71
CA SER A 304 40.38 -29.52 -16.11
C SER A 304 40.79 -30.76 -15.28
N SER A 305 39.78 -31.59 -14.98
CA SER A 305 39.72 -33.09 -14.95
C SER A 305 38.35 -33.42 -14.30
N VAL A 306 37.30 -34.02 -14.89
CA VAL A 306 37.14 -35.32 -15.60
C VAL A 306 37.90 -36.39 -14.81
N ASP A 307 37.31 -37.32 -14.06
CA ASP A 307 36.38 -38.39 -14.52
C ASP A 307 35.83 -39.20 -13.28
N PRO A 308 35.22 -40.41 -13.38
CA PRO A 308 33.88 -40.72 -12.85
C PRO A 308 33.81 -41.84 -11.78
N ASP A 309 32.57 -42.22 -11.43
CA ASP A 309 32.10 -43.45 -10.78
C ASP A 309 32.57 -43.79 -9.36
N MET A 310 31.61 -43.99 -8.43
CA MET A 310 31.41 -45.29 -7.77
C MET A 310 30.15 -45.34 -6.89
N VAL A 311 29.29 -46.31 -7.24
CA VAL A 311 28.19 -46.98 -6.51
C VAL A 311 26.85 -46.24 -6.39
#